data_AF-A0A497GYC1-F1
#
_entry.id   AF-A0A497GYC1-F1
#
_cell.length_a   1.000
_cell.length_b   1.000
_cell.length_c   1.000
_cell.angle_alpha   90.00
_cell.angle_beta   90.00
_cell.angle_gamma   90.00
#
_symmetry.space_group_name_H-M   'P 1'
#
loop_
_entity.id
_entity.type
_entity.pdbx_description
1 polymer ?
#
loop_
_entity_poly.entity_id
_entity_poly.type
_entity_poly.pdbx_seq_one_letter_code
_entity_poly.pdbx_strand_id
1 'polypeptide(L)'
;MLGALAYYLGMILLIGGGIVDVLAAIGMNRFRNFYLRLHAATVGAIWGAVYPLFGLGLISLSLSALGSVRFYIAGIAFTTAIFLLLTAPVGSHAIAQGAHRSREAVPEPIVVDRLAEDEGVIGGA
;
A
#
# COMPACT_ATOMS: atom_id res chain seq x y z
N MET A 1 -19.86 11.79 22.86
CA MET A 1 -19.27 12.61 21.78
C MET A 1 -18.00 11.96 21.20
N LEU A 2 -17.02 11.59 22.04
CA LEU A 2 -15.76 11.01 21.57
C LEU A 2 -15.91 9.71 20.76
N GLY A 3 -16.77 8.77 21.21
CA GLY A 3 -17.03 7.53 20.46
C GLY A 3 -17.61 7.78 19.07
N ALA A 4 -18.66 8.61 18.98
CA ALA A 4 -19.24 8.99 17.69
C ALA A 4 -18.21 9.61 16.74
N LEU A 5 -17.32 10.47 17.25
CA LEU A 5 -16.23 11.03 16.44
C LEU A 5 -15.28 9.94 15.92
N ALA A 6 -14.83 9.03 16.79
CA ALA A 6 -13.96 7.92 16.40
C ALA A 6 -14.63 7.00 15.36
N TYR A 7 -15.94 6.78 15.48
CA TYR A 7 -16.73 6.01 14.53
C TYR A 7 -16.78 6.68 13.15
N TYR A 8 -17.14 7.96 13.07
CA TYR A 8 -17.20 8.68 11.80
C TYR A 8 -15.82 8.81 11.15
N LEU A 9 -14.78 9.10 11.95
CA LEU A 9 -13.40 9.13 11.46
C LEU A 9 -12.99 7.76 10.91
N GLY A 10 -13.27 6.69 11.64
CA GLY A 10 -12.96 5.34 11.20
C GLY A 10 -13.70 4.95 9.91
N MET A 11 -14.95 5.37 9.73
CA MET A 11 -15.67 5.15 8.47
C MET A 11 -15.06 5.92 7.30
N ILE A 12 -14.63 7.17 7.51
CA ILE A 12 -13.96 7.96 6.47
C ILE A 12 -12.65 7.28 6.05
N LEU A 13 -11.85 6.80 7.01
CA LEU A 13 -10.62 6.08 6.72
C LEU A 13 -10.87 4.76 5.98
N LEU A 14 -11.91 4.02 6.37
CA LEU A 14 -12.25 2.73 5.77
C LEU A 14 -12.74 2.90 4.33
N ILE A 15 -13.68 3.81 4.10
CA ILE A 15 -14.23 4.08 2.76
C ILE A 15 -13.16 4.76 1.89
N GLY A 16 -12.46 5.76 2.43
CA GLY A 16 -11.40 6.48 1.73
C GLY A 16 -10.26 5.55 1.31
N GLY A 17 -9.78 4.69 2.21
CA GLY A 17 -8.78 3.68 1.88
C GLY A 17 -9.29 2.68 0.84
N GLY A 18 -10.53 2.20 0.95
CA GLY A 18 -11.13 1.32 -0.06
C GLY A 18 -11.20 1.96 -1.46
N ILE A 19 -11.51 3.25 -1.55
CA ILE A 19 -11.48 3.98 -2.83
C ILE A 19 -10.05 4.02 -3.39
N VAL A 20 -9.05 4.31 -2.54
CA VAL A 20 -7.65 4.32 -2.97
C VAL A 20 -7.18 2.94 -3.41
N ASP A 21 -7.63 1.87 -2.76
CA ASP A 21 -7.29 0.50 -3.14
C ASP A 21 -7.85 0.13 -4.53
N VAL A 22 -9.09 0.54 -4.83
CA VAL A 22 -9.67 0.38 -6.17
C VAL A 22 -8.88 1.18 -7.21
N LEU A 23 -8.50 2.43 -6.90
CA LEU A 23 -7.68 3.25 -7.79
C LEU A 23 -6.29 2.63 -8.01
N ALA A 24 -5.69 2.05 -6.97
CA ALA A 24 -4.42 1.35 -7.05
C ALA A 24 -4.52 0.09 -7.94
N ALA A 25 -5.59 -0.70 -7.80
CA ALA A 25 -5.86 -1.85 -8.66
C ALA A 25 -6.03 -1.45 -10.13
N ILE A 26 -6.76 -0.35 -10.39
CA ILE A 26 -6.88 0.22 -11.74
C ILE A 26 -5.51 0.66 -12.26
N GLY A 27 -4.70 1.34 -11.43
CA GLY A 27 -3.35 1.77 -11.78
C GLY A 27 -2.44 0.58 -12.13
N MET A 28 -2.46 -0.48 -11.32
CA MET A 28 -1.70 -1.71 -11.56
C MET A 28 -2.05 -2.38 -12.89
N ASN A 29 -3.31 -2.31 -13.32
CA ASN A 29 -3.76 -2.89 -14.58
C ASN A 29 -3.52 -1.96 -15.79
N ARG A 30 -3.58 -0.64 -15.58
CA ARG A 30 -3.48 0.35 -16.67
C ARG A 30 -2.05 0.75 -17.00
N PHE A 31 -1.13 0.69 -16.03
CA PHE A 31 0.26 1.06 -16.26
C PHE A 31 0.99 0.01 -17.09
N ARG A 32 1.67 0.46 -18.16
CA ARG A 32 2.45 -0.40 -19.06
C ARG A 32 3.84 -0.73 -18.51
N ASN A 33 4.44 0.20 -17.76
CA ASN A 33 5.77 0.03 -17.16
C ASN A 33 5.68 -0.74 -15.84
N PHE A 34 6.52 -1.76 -15.68
CA PHE A 34 6.59 -2.59 -14.47
C PHE A 34 6.77 -1.78 -13.17
N TYR A 35 7.68 -0.81 -13.15
CA TYR A 35 7.95 -0.01 -11.95
C TYR A 35 6.78 0.91 -11.60
N LEU A 36 6.04 1.39 -12.61
CA LEU A 36 4.79 2.14 -12.38
C LEU A 36 3.69 1.22 -11.82
N ARG A 37 3.58 -0.02 -12.30
CA ARG A 37 2.66 -1.02 -11.73
C ARG A 37 3.02 -1.35 -10.28
N LEU A 38 4.32 -1.50 -9.99
CA LEU A 38 4.82 -1.75 -8.64
C LEU A 38 4.56 -0.56 -7.70
N HIS A 39 4.69 0.66 -8.19
CA HIS A 39 4.30 1.86 -7.45
C HIS A 39 2.80 1.89 -7.15
N ALA A 40 1.95 1.59 -8.14
CA ALA A 40 0.50 1.48 -7.91
C ALA A 40 0.19 0.41 -6.84
N ALA A 41 0.88 -0.73 -6.89
CA ALA A 41 0.73 -1.81 -5.92
C ALA A 41 1.06 -1.37 -4.48
N THR A 42 2.14 -0.61 -4.28
CA THR A 42 2.53 -0.13 -2.95
C THR A 42 1.63 0.98 -2.44
N VAL A 43 1.12 1.84 -3.31
CA VAL A 43 0.08 2.82 -2.95
C VAL A 43 -1.17 2.09 -2.46
N GLY A 44 -1.60 1.02 -3.14
CA GLY A 44 -2.71 0.17 -2.68
C GLY A 44 -2.41 -0.54 -1.35
N ALA A 45 -1.23 -1.14 -1.19
CA ALA A 45 -0.88 -1.82 0.05
C ALA A 45 -0.81 -0.87 1.26
N ILE A 46 -0.27 0.34 1.09
CA ILE A 46 -0.16 1.30 2.18
C ILE A 46 -1.49 2.03 2.35
N TRP A 47 -1.94 2.80 1.37
CA TRP A 47 -3.15 3.62 1.53
C TRP A 47 -4.43 2.75 1.52
N GLY A 48 -4.47 1.72 0.70
CA GLY A 48 -5.63 0.84 0.57
C GLY A 48 -5.81 -0.15 1.72
N ALA A 49 -4.75 -0.62 2.38
CA ALA A 49 -4.87 -1.57 3.49
C ALA A 49 -4.64 -0.93 4.87
N VAL A 50 -3.66 -0.02 5.03
CA VAL A 50 -3.33 0.56 6.35
C VAL A 50 -4.46 1.47 6.84
N TYR A 51 -5.00 2.37 6.00
CA TYR A 51 -6.07 3.27 6.47
C TYR A 51 -7.35 2.51 6.84
N PRO A 52 -7.83 1.51 6.07
CA PRO A 52 -9.00 0.75 6.49
C PRO A 52 -8.78 -0.08 7.75
N LEU A 53 -7.57 -0.60 7.97
CA LEU A 53 -7.25 -1.30 9.23
C LEU A 53 -7.26 -0.34 10.42
N PHE A 54 -6.67 0.85 10.29
CA PHE A 54 -6.77 1.88 11.33
C PHE A 54 -8.24 2.31 11.55
N GLY A 55 -9.00 2.50 10.48
CA GLY A 55 -10.42 2.83 10.55
C GLY A 55 -11.25 1.76 11.24
N LEU A 56 -11.00 0.48 10.93
CA LEU A 56 -11.63 -0.66 11.60
C LEU A 56 -11.30 -0.71 13.09
N GLY A 57 -10.05 -0.43 13.48
CA GLY A 57 -9.65 -0.34 14.88
C GLY A 57 -10.41 0.76 15.64
N LEU A 58 -10.56 1.94 15.04
CA LEU A 58 -11.32 3.06 15.62
C LEU A 58 -12.83 2.75 15.73
N ILE A 59 -13.41 2.17 14.68
CA ILE A 59 -14.82 1.73 14.68
C ILE A 59 -15.03 0.71 15.80
N SER A 60 -14.17 -0.30 15.90
CA SER A 60 -14.29 -1.35 16.91
C SER A 60 -14.29 -0.76 18.33
N LEU A 61 -13.36 0.15 18.63
CA LEU A 61 -13.29 0.83 19.93
C LEU A 61 -14.54 1.65 20.26
N SER A 62 -15.22 2.21 19.25
CA SER A 62 -16.46 2.96 19.45
C SER A 62 -17.69 2.08 19.68
N LEU A 63 -17.68 0.81 19.29
CA LEU A 63 -18.83 -0.08 19.44
C LEU A 63 -18.84 -0.73 20.83
N SER A 64 -19.61 -0.14 21.76
CA SER A 64 -19.81 -0.69 23.10
C SER A 64 -20.51 -2.06 23.11
N ALA A 65 -21.28 -2.38 22.05
CA ALA A 65 -21.98 -3.66 21.92
C ALA A 65 -21.03 -4.88 21.84
N LEU A 66 -19.77 -4.67 21.45
CA LEU A 66 -18.78 -5.74 21.34
C LEU A 66 -18.16 -6.16 22.68
N GLY A 67 -18.43 -5.45 23.78
CA GLY A 67 -17.85 -5.76 25.10
C GLY A 67 -16.32 -5.75 25.06
N SER A 68 -15.67 -6.77 25.64
CA SER A 68 -14.20 -6.90 25.67
C SER A 68 -13.57 -7.22 24.31
N VAL A 69 -14.34 -7.77 23.37
CA VAL A 69 -13.84 -8.19 22.05
C VAL A 69 -13.34 -7.01 21.23
N ARG A 70 -13.88 -5.80 21.48
CA ARG A 70 -13.45 -4.56 20.80
C ARG A 70 -11.95 -4.29 20.90
N PHE A 71 -11.35 -4.59 22.05
CA PHE A 71 -9.92 -4.35 22.28
C PHE A 71 -9.05 -5.35 21.53
N TYR A 72 -9.51 -6.59 21.40
CA TYR A 72 -8.82 -7.61 20.62
C TYR A 72 -8.83 -7.26 19.12
N ILE A 73 -9.99 -6.89 18.57
CA ILE A 73 -10.10 -6.50 17.16
C ILE A 73 -9.24 -5.25 16.88
N ALA A 74 -9.33 -4.23 17.73
CA ALA A 74 -8.51 -3.03 17.57
C ALA A 74 -7.02 -3.33 17.67
N GLY A 75 -6.61 -4.17 18.62
CA GLY A 75 -5.22 -4.61 18.78
C GLY A 75 -4.68 -5.34 17.56
N ILE A 76 -5.46 -6.29 17.01
CA ILE A 76 -5.10 -7.00 15.78
C ILE A 76 -5.01 -6.01 14.62
N ALA A 77 -6.02 -5.16 14.43
CA ALA A 77 -6.07 -4.21 13.32
C ALA A 77 -4.87 -3.25 13.32
N PHE A 78 -4.54 -2.64 14.46
CA PHE A 78 -3.39 -1.74 14.56
C PHE A 78 -2.06 -2.47 14.39
N THR A 79 -1.92 -3.67 14.96
CA THR A 79 -0.70 -4.46 14.82
C THR A 79 -0.51 -4.84 13.35
N THR A 80 -1.53 -5.38 12.68
CA THR A 80 -1.48 -5.71 11.25
C THR A 80 -1.14 -4.50 10.40
N ALA A 81 -1.73 -3.32 10.70
CA ALA A 81 -1.45 -2.09 9.98
C ALA A 81 0.03 -1.66 10.08
N ILE A 82 0.63 -1.75 11.27
CA ILE A 82 2.06 -1.46 11.48
C ILE A 82 2.93 -2.46 10.72
N PHE A 83 2.60 -3.75 10.80
CA PHE A 83 3.34 -4.78 10.06
C PHE A 83 3.28 -4.53 8.56
N LEU A 84 2.12 -4.22 7.99
CA LEU A 84 1.98 -3.90 6.57
C LEU A 84 2.77 -2.65 6.17
N LEU A 85 2.78 -1.62 7.02
CA LEU A 85 3.54 -0.40 6.76
C LEU A 85 5.05 -0.67 6.67
N LEU A 86 5.56 -1.62 7.44
CA LEU A 86 6.96 -2.01 7.42
C LEU A 86 7.29 -3.00 6.30
N THR A 87 6.41 -3.97 6.03
CA THR A 87 6.68 -5.03 5.05
C THR A 87 6.45 -4.58 3.60
N ALA A 88 5.51 -3.66 3.35
CA ALA A 88 5.21 -3.21 1.99
C ALA A 88 6.41 -2.53 1.29
N PRO A 89 7.14 -1.58 1.92
CA PRO A 89 8.34 -0.99 1.31
C PRO A 89 9.44 -2.03 1.07
N VAL A 90 9.69 -2.90 2.04
CA VAL A 90 10.72 -3.96 1.94
C VAL A 90 10.42 -4.91 0.79
N GLY A 91 9.17 -5.36 0.68
CA GLY A 91 8.72 -6.23 -0.42
C GLY A 91 8.86 -5.56 -1.78
N SER A 92 8.45 -4.29 -1.89
CA SER A 92 8.58 -3.55 -3.15
C SER A 92 10.03 -3.34 -3.58
N HIS A 93 10.93 -3.09 -2.63
CA HIS A 93 12.34 -2.92 -2.91
C HIS A 93 12.98 -4.23 -3.39
N ALA A 94 12.66 -5.34 -2.72
CA ALA A 94 13.14 -6.66 -3.11
C ALA A 94 12.65 -7.07 -4.51
N ILE A 95 11.38 -6.79 -4.84
CA ILE A 95 10.80 -7.06 -6.16
C ILE A 95 11.47 -6.18 -7.23
N ALA A 96 11.64 -4.88 -6.97
CA ALA A 96 12.30 -3.97 -7.90
C ALA A 96 13.75 -4.38 -8.18
N GLN A 97 14.50 -4.77 -7.15
CA GLN A 97 15.88 -5.23 -7.29
C GLN A 97 15.96 -6.57 -8.05
N GLY A 98 15.05 -7.50 -7.78
CA GLY A 98 14.96 -8.76 -8.51
C GLY A 98 14.68 -8.56 -10.00
N ALA A 99 13.72 -7.69 -10.32
CA ALA A 99 13.35 -7.36 -11.69
C ALA A 99 14.47 -6.62 -12.45
N HIS A 100 15.21 -5.73 -11.77
CA HIS A 100 16.40 -5.09 -12.34
C HIS A 100 17.49 -6.12 -12.66
N ARG A 101 17.80 -7.00 -11.72
CA ARG A 101 18.84 -8.02 -11.89
C ARG A 101 18.51 -9.06 -12.96
N SER A 102 17.23 -9.42 -13.13
CA SER A 102 16.82 -10.37 -14.17
C SER A 102 16.80 -9.76 -15.57
N ARG A 103 16.85 -8.43 -15.69
CA ARG A 103 16.70 -7.67 -16.97
C ARG A 103 15.41 -7.98 -17.73
N GLU A 104 14.42 -8.58 -17.07
CA GLU A 104 13.12 -8.91 -17.69
C GLU A 104 12.17 -7.70 -17.74
N ALA A 105 12.35 -6.76 -16.81
CA ALA A 105 11.53 -5.56 -16.72
C ALA A 105 12.25 -4.37 -17.36
N VAL A 106 12.22 -4.29 -18.70
CA VAL A 106 12.68 -3.08 -19.39
C VAL A 106 11.67 -1.95 -19.10
N PRO A 107 12.09 -0.84 -18.46
CA PRO A 107 11.16 0.19 -18.09
C PRO A 107 10.85 1.04 -19.31
N GLU A 108 9.88 0.63 -20.14
CA GLU A 108 9.41 1.46 -21.26
C GLU A 108 8.07 2.14 -20.91
N PRO A 109 7.89 3.44 -21.24
CA PRO A 109 8.87 4.36 -21.81
C PRO A 109 9.80 4.97 -20.74
N ILE A 110 11.11 5.02 -21.04
CA ILE A 110 12.13 5.76 -20.28
C ILE A 110 12.78 6.77 -21.22
N VAL A 111 13.01 7.98 -20.70
CA VAL A 111 13.74 9.04 -21.42
C VAL A 111 15.22 9.08 -21.03
N VAL A 112 15.52 8.85 -19.74
CA VAL A 112 16.89 8.85 -19.20
C VAL A 112 16.99 7.75 -18.15
N ASP A 113 18.02 6.92 -18.26
CA ASP A 113 18.36 5.89 -17.27
C ASP A 113 19.80 6.10 -16.79
N ARG A 114 19.95 6.83 -15.67
CA ARG A 114 21.25 7.07 -15.06
C ARG A 114 21.84 5.82 -14.40
N LEU A 115 21.01 4.85 -14.02
CA LEU A 115 21.50 3.63 -13.41
C LEU A 115 22.21 2.76 -14.44
N ALA A 116 21.67 2.68 -15.67
CA ALA A 116 22.34 2.03 -16.79
C ALA A 116 23.64 2.75 -17.20
N GLU A 117 23.64 4.09 -17.19
CA GLU A 117 24.84 4.91 -17.45
C GLU A 117 25.96 4.61 -16.42
N ASP A 118 25.62 4.58 -15.13
CA ASP A 118 26.56 4.29 -14.04
C ASP A 118 27.08 2.84 -14.07
N GLU A 119 26.25 1.87 -14.50
CA GLU A 119 26.63 0.47 -14.66
C GLU A 119 27.48 0.22 -15.93
N GLY A 120 27.75 1.25 -16.74
CA GLY A 120 28.53 1.14 -17.98
C GLY A 120 27.83 0.33 -19.07
N VAL A 121 26.52 0.11 -18.93
CA VAL A 121 25.69 -0.56 -19.93
C VAL A 121 25.31 0.49 -20.97
N ILE A 122 26.23 0.75 -21.90
CA ILE A 122 26.00 1.66 -23.02
C ILE A 122 24.84 1.10 -23.86
N GLY A 123 23.71 1.80 -23.83
CA GLY A 123 22.59 1.70 -24.78
C GLY A 123 22.37 0.35 -25.44
N GLY A 124 21.64 -0.53 -24.78
CA GLY A 124 21.06 -1.72 -25.41
C GLY A 124 19.62 -1.45 -25.85
N ALA A 125 19.47 -0.79 -27.00
CA ALA A 125 18.30 -0.93 -27.87
C ALA A 125 18.81 -1.33 -29.25
#